data_AF-A0A6G3PRL4-F1
#
_entry.id   AF-A0A6G3PRL4-F1
#
_cell.length_a   1.000
_cell.length_b   1.000
_cell.length_c   1.000
_cell.angle_alpha   90.00
_cell.angle_beta   90.00
_cell.angle_gamma   90.00
#
_symmetry.space_group_name_H-M   'P 1'
#
loop_
_entity.id
_entity.type
_entity.pdbx_description
1 polymer ?
#
loop_
_entity_poly.entity_id
_entity_poly.type
_entity_poly.pdbx_seq_one_letter_code
_entity_poly.pdbx_strand_id
1 'polypeptide(L)'
;SMAAAGLTGGHAMDANGDSLALYADLDAAGDLPLRLRVAPWCRPGVDSDAVRALIGQQGRGGSLWRTEGVKLFMDGTIDNGTAWLERPDCHGESTHSFWPDPAAYTRVIGELHDAGVPTATHAIGDAAVRHALDAVERARSAGGPDVRHRIEHIETIPDDTVARFAELGVVASMQPTHCADFTRADHTDNWSRRLGEERASHAWRCRDLWDAGARVVLGSDWPISPFPPLGVMAA
;
A
#
# COMPACT_ATOMS: atom_id res chain seq x y z
N SER A 1 11.46 -1.79 22.12
CA SER A 1 11.22 -0.81 21.04
C SER A 1 11.43 -1.50 19.69
N MET A 2 10.96 -0.91 18.58
CA MET A 2 11.22 -1.45 17.23
C MET A 2 12.72 -1.57 16.91
N ALA A 3 13.53 -0.60 17.35
CA ALA A 3 14.99 -0.65 17.22
C ALA A 3 15.61 -1.87 17.94
N ALA A 4 15.11 -2.22 19.14
CA ALA A 4 15.57 -3.39 19.87
C ALA A 4 15.23 -4.73 19.17
N ALA A 5 14.25 -4.73 18.26
CA ALA A 5 13.92 -5.88 17.42
C ALA A 5 14.74 -5.94 16.12
N GLY A 6 15.72 -5.05 15.94
CA GLY A 6 16.61 -5.02 14.78
C GLY A 6 16.13 -4.17 13.59
N LEU A 7 14.99 -3.47 13.73
CA LEU A 7 14.54 -2.51 12.71
C LEU A 7 15.41 -1.25 12.76
N THR A 8 15.92 -0.81 11.61
CA THR A 8 16.75 0.41 11.50
C THR A 8 16.02 1.58 10.82
N GLY A 9 14.81 1.33 10.34
CA GLY A 9 13.97 2.31 9.68
C GLY A 9 12.57 1.76 9.38
N GLY A 10 11.68 2.63 8.94
CA GLY A 10 10.30 2.31 8.63
C GLY A 10 9.67 3.30 7.66
N HIS A 11 8.57 2.89 7.06
CA HIS A 11 7.74 3.75 6.23
C HIS A 11 6.47 4.09 7.03
N ALA A 12 6.35 5.34 7.47
CA ALA A 12 5.13 5.83 8.10
C ALA A 12 4.14 6.20 6.99
N MET A 13 3.03 5.45 6.91
CA MET A 13 2.02 5.58 5.84
C MET A 13 0.95 6.62 6.16
N ASP A 14 1.30 7.61 6.95
CA ASP A 14 0.48 8.78 7.23
C ASP A 14 1.36 9.96 7.64
N ALA A 15 0.74 11.14 7.67
CA ALA A 15 1.30 12.34 8.28
C ALA A 15 0.16 13.09 8.98
N ASN A 16 -0.59 12.36 9.83
CA ASN A 16 -1.78 12.87 10.47
C ASN A 16 -1.41 13.89 11.58
N GLY A 17 -2.19 14.98 11.68
CA GLY A 17 -2.03 15.99 12.72
C GLY A 17 -0.60 16.53 12.84
N ASP A 18 -0.07 16.51 14.06
CA ASP A 18 1.25 17.05 14.39
C ASP A 18 2.39 16.03 14.26
N SER A 19 2.15 14.87 13.61
CA SER A 19 3.15 13.79 13.48
C SER A 19 4.49 14.25 12.90
N LEU A 20 4.49 15.11 11.88
CA LEU A 20 5.73 15.65 11.30
C LEU A 20 6.48 16.57 12.28
N ALA A 21 5.76 17.37 13.07
CA ALA A 21 6.36 18.21 14.10
C ALA A 21 6.95 17.36 15.22
N LEU A 22 6.24 16.30 15.65
CA LEU A 22 6.72 15.34 16.62
C LEU A 22 7.99 14.62 16.14
N TYR A 23 8.06 14.18 14.88
CA TYR A 23 9.27 13.59 14.32
C TYR A 23 10.43 14.59 14.28
N ALA A 24 10.16 15.86 13.97
CA ALA A 24 11.16 16.92 14.00
C ALA A 24 11.71 17.16 15.42
N ASP A 25 10.83 17.23 16.43
CA ASP A 25 11.22 17.44 17.82
C ASP A 25 12.04 16.26 18.37
N LEU A 26 11.61 15.02 18.10
CA LEU A 26 12.34 13.81 18.50
C LEU A 26 13.70 13.70 17.81
N ASP A 27 13.78 14.04 16.53
CA ASP A 27 15.04 14.01 15.78
C ASP A 27 16.01 15.11 16.26
N ALA A 28 15.50 16.32 16.55
CA ALA A 28 16.28 17.40 17.12
C ALA A 28 16.79 17.09 18.54
N ALA A 29 16.02 16.34 19.33
CA ALA A 29 16.42 15.85 20.65
C ALA A 29 17.38 14.65 20.60
N GLY A 30 17.54 14.00 19.44
CA GLY A 30 18.29 12.75 19.31
C GLY A 30 17.55 11.51 19.84
N ASP A 31 16.25 11.64 20.07
CA ASP A 31 15.38 10.60 20.66
C ASP A 31 14.66 9.76 19.59
N LEU A 32 14.70 10.15 18.32
CA LEU A 32 14.08 9.38 17.23
C LEU A 32 14.90 8.10 16.96
N PRO A 33 14.38 6.89 17.25
CA PRO A 33 15.21 5.69 17.27
C PRO A 33 15.36 5.01 15.91
N LEU A 34 14.63 5.47 14.88
CA LEU A 34 14.53 4.85 13.56
C LEU A 34 14.61 5.88 12.45
N ARG A 35 15.13 5.47 11.28
CA ARG A 35 14.99 6.27 10.05
C ARG A 35 13.59 6.16 9.46
N LEU A 36 12.85 7.25 9.38
CA LEU A 36 11.48 7.27 8.89
C LEU A 36 11.39 7.89 7.49
N ARG A 37 10.76 7.16 6.56
CA ARG A 37 10.20 7.74 5.35
C ARG A 37 8.72 7.94 5.58
N VAL A 38 8.26 9.17 5.48
CA VAL A 38 6.87 9.54 5.77
C VAL A 38 6.14 9.82 4.48
N ALA A 39 4.99 9.18 4.29
CA ALA A 39 4.13 9.34 3.12
C ALA A 39 2.78 9.92 3.57
N PRO A 40 2.59 11.26 3.49
CA PRO A 40 1.32 11.90 3.80
C PRO A 40 0.18 11.30 2.99
N TRP A 41 -1.01 11.21 3.60
CA TRP A 41 -2.17 10.63 2.97
C TRP A 41 -2.88 11.61 2.04
N CYS A 42 -3.05 11.22 0.79
CA CYS A 42 -3.93 11.88 -0.17
C CYS A 42 -5.35 11.27 -0.11
N ARG A 43 -6.33 12.08 0.30
CA ARG A 43 -7.73 11.67 0.44
C ARG A 43 -8.51 11.83 -0.87
N PRO A 44 -9.60 11.08 -1.08
CA PRO A 44 -10.54 11.35 -2.17
C PRO A 44 -11.06 12.79 -2.13
N GLY A 45 -11.33 13.36 -3.31
CA GLY A 45 -11.89 14.70 -3.45
C GLY A 45 -10.86 15.84 -3.40
N VAL A 46 -9.56 15.55 -3.36
CA VAL A 46 -8.52 16.58 -3.47
C VAL A 46 -8.55 17.25 -4.86
N ASP A 47 -8.36 18.55 -4.86
CA ASP A 47 -8.07 19.33 -6.07
C ASP A 47 -6.56 19.33 -6.37
N SER A 48 -6.18 19.91 -7.50
CA SER A 48 -4.77 19.98 -7.90
C SER A 48 -3.93 20.89 -6.99
N ASP A 49 -4.52 21.82 -6.23
CA ASP A 49 -3.78 22.63 -5.24
C ASP A 49 -3.37 21.79 -4.03
N ALA A 50 -4.26 20.92 -3.55
CA ALA A 50 -3.94 19.95 -2.51
C ALA A 50 -2.87 18.94 -2.97
N VAL A 51 -2.91 18.49 -4.22
CA VAL A 51 -1.85 17.62 -4.79
C VAL A 51 -0.52 18.38 -4.88
N ARG A 52 -0.52 19.63 -5.37
CA ARG A 52 0.67 20.50 -5.36
C ARG A 52 1.25 20.70 -3.96
N ALA A 53 0.41 20.82 -2.94
CA ALA A 53 0.87 20.92 -1.57
C ALA A 53 1.60 19.64 -1.10
N LEU A 54 1.09 18.45 -1.46
CA LEU A 54 1.77 17.17 -1.18
C LEU A 54 3.12 17.05 -1.91
N ILE A 55 3.20 17.52 -3.15
CA ILE A 55 4.44 17.59 -3.92
C ILE A 55 5.43 18.56 -3.26
N GLY A 56 4.97 19.74 -2.85
CA GLY A 56 5.81 20.74 -2.16
C GLY A 56 6.33 20.31 -0.79
N GLN A 57 5.73 19.28 -0.18
CA GLN A 57 6.21 18.71 1.07
C GLN A 57 7.36 17.72 0.90
N GLN A 58 7.59 17.22 -0.32
CA GLN A 58 8.61 16.21 -0.58
C GLN A 58 10.00 16.75 -0.23
N GLY A 59 10.81 15.91 0.41
CA GLY A 59 12.15 16.29 0.83
C GLY A 59 12.24 17.01 2.17
N ARG A 60 11.12 17.49 2.75
CA ARG A 60 11.10 17.98 4.14
C ARG A 60 11.54 16.88 5.09
N GLY A 61 12.38 17.21 6.06
CA GLY A 61 12.93 16.21 6.96
C GLY A 61 14.00 16.76 7.88
N GLY A 62 14.53 15.87 8.72
CA GLY A 62 15.74 16.06 9.52
C GLY A 62 16.78 14.99 9.22
N SER A 63 17.57 14.60 10.22
CA SER A 63 18.61 13.58 10.10
C SER A 63 18.02 12.18 9.97
N LEU A 64 16.95 11.88 10.72
CA LEU A 64 16.36 10.55 10.80
C LEU A 64 14.94 10.46 10.25
N TRP A 65 14.35 11.53 9.74
CA TRP A 65 13.06 11.45 9.06
C TRP A 65 13.01 12.29 7.80
N ARG A 66 12.21 11.87 6.83
CA ARG A 66 11.98 12.60 5.58
C ARG A 66 10.62 12.29 5.00
N THR A 67 9.90 13.31 4.54
CA THR A 67 8.73 13.17 3.68
C THR A 67 9.19 12.68 2.30
N GLU A 68 8.81 11.45 1.96
CA GLU A 68 9.18 10.80 0.71
C GLU A 68 8.07 9.84 0.26
N GLY A 69 7.25 10.36 -0.63
CA GLY A 69 6.10 9.70 -1.23
C GLY A 69 4.76 10.20 -0.70
N VAL A 70 3.70 9.59 -1.21
CA VAL A 70 2.30 9.87 -0.84
C VAL A 70 1.55 8.55 -0.67
N LYS A 71 0.79 8.41 0.42
CA LYS A 71 -0.10 7.27 0.66
C LYS A 71 -1.45 7.54 0.02
N LEU A 72 -2.03 6.54 -0.62
CA LEU A 72 -3.38 6.52 -1.16
C LEU A 72 -4.11 5.23 -0.74
N PHE A 73 -5.43 5.23 -0.87
CA PHE A 73 -6.29 4.07 -0.65
C PHE A 73 -7.22 3.92 -1.84
N MET A 74 -7.24 2.74 -2.46
CA MET A 74 -8.15 2.44 -3.57
C MET A 74 -9.42 1.74 -3.09
N ASP A 75 -9.34 1.03 -1.96
CA ASP A 75 -10.43 0.31 -1.31
C ASP A 75 -10.23 0.18 0.22
N GLY A 76 -11.04 -0.66 0.87
CA GLY A 76 -10.88 -1.11 2.25
C GLY A 76 -10.54 -2.60 2.35
N THR A 77 -11.07 -3.30 3.35
CA THR A 77 -10.71 -4.71 3.64
C THR A 77 -11.80 -5.68 3.21
N ILE A 78 -11.41 -6.93 2.96
CA ILE A 78 -12.37 -8.02 2.72
C ILE A 78 -13.24 -8.22 3.96
N ASP A 79 -12.67 -8.25 5.16
CA ASP A 79 -13.42 -8.50 6.40
C ASP A 79 -14.59 -7.55 6.65
N ASN A 80 -14.45 -6.31 6.17
CA ASN A 80 -15.46 -5.25 6.30
C ASN A 80 -16.40 -5.16 5.09
N GLY A 81 -16.22 -5.97 4.05
CA GLY A 81 -17.00 -5.89 2.81
C GLY A 81 -16.71 -4.62 1.99
N THR A 82 -15.54 -4.02 2.16
CA THR A 82 -15.16 -2.72 1.55
C THR A 82 -13.93 -2.78 0.65
N ALA A 83 -13.25 -3.92 0.56
CA ALA A 83 -12.31 -4.17 -0.53
C ALA A 83 -13.05 -4.09 -1.88
N TRP A 84 -12.42 -3.56 -2.92
CA TRP A 84 -13.10 -3.39 -4.20
C TRP A 84 -12.79 -4.58 -5.09
N LEU A 85 -13.82 -5.41 -5.33
CA LEU A 85 -13.71 -6.63 -6.10
C LEU A 85 -14.37 -6.50 -7.48
N GLU A 86 -13.85 -7.23 -8.46
CA GLU A 86 -14.48 -7.33 -9.80
C GLU A 86 -15.85 -8.01 -9.73
N ARG A 87 -15.97 -8.96 -8.81
CA ARG A 87 -17.21 -9.67 -8.51
C ARG A 87 -17.49 -9.51 -7.02
N PRO A 88 -18.74 -9.23 -6.61
CA PRO A 88 -19.09 -9.08 -5.21
C PRO A 88 -18.56 -10.23 -4.33
N ASP A 89 -18.39 -9.94 -3.05
CA ASP A 89 -18.13 -10.99 -2.06
C ASP A 89 -19.36 -11.90 -1.90
N CYS A 90 -19.24 -12.97 -1.11
CA CYS A 90 -20.33 -13.93 -0.88
C CYS A 90 -21.53 -13.33 -0.11
N HIS A 91 -21.43 -12.10 0.38
CA HIS A 91 -22.52 -11.33 0.97
C HIS A 91 -23.14 -10.32 0.00
N GLY A 92 -22.60 -10.18 -1.22
CA GLY A 92 -23.03 -9.19 -2.21
C GLY A 92 -22.47 -7.79 -1.96
N GLU A 93 -21.44 -7.66 -1.11
CA GLU A 93 -20.73 -6.40 -0.81
C GLU A 93 -19.45 -6.29 -1.67
N SER A 94 -18.52 -5.39 -1.32
CA SER A 94 -17.22 -5.24 -2.00
C SER A 94 -17.32 -4.75 -3.46
N THR A 95 -18.33 -3.93 -3.77
CA THR A 95 -18.70 -3.54 -5.15
C THR A 95 -18.21 -2.17 -5.61
N HIS A 96 -17.55 -1.41 -4.73
CA HIS A 96 -17.19 -0.02 -5.01
C HIS A 96 -15.77 0.29 -4.54
N SER A 97 -15.10 1.16 -5.29
CA SER A 97 -13.85 1.80 -4.89
C SER A 97 -14.03 2.73 -3.69
N PHE A 98 -12.96 2.95 -2.94
CA PHE A 98 -12.88 3.98 -1.90
C PHE A 98 -12.97 5.40 -2.46
N TRP A 99 -12.46 5.62 -3.67
CA TRP A 99 -12.65 6.87 -4.41
C TRP A 99 -14.00 6.82 -5.13
N PRO A 100 -14.96 7.71 -4.83
CA PRO A 100 -16.24 7.73 -5.54
C PRO A 100 -16.10 7.95 -7.05
N ASP A 101 -15.05 8.69 -7.44
CA ASP A 101 -14.60 8.81 -8.83
C ASP A 101 -13.18 8.21 -8.96
N PRO A 102 -13.05 6.96 -9.44
CA PRO A 102 -11.74 6.34 -9.70
C PRO A 102 -10.86 7.09 -10.70
N ALA A 103 -11.44 7.89 -11.60
CA ALA A 103 -10.66 8.69 -12.53
C ALA A 103 -9.93 9.84 -11.81
N ALA A 104 -10.46 10.34 -10.69
CA ALA A 104 -9.76 11.28 -9.84
C ALA A 104 -8.51 10.67 -9.19
N TYR A 105 -8.57 9.40 -8.78
CA TYR A 105 -7.37 8.67 -8.34
C TYR A 105 -6.33 8.59 -9.46
N THR A 106 -6.75 8.19 -10.68
CA THR A 106 -5.85 8.10 -11.84
C THR A 106 -5.19 9.44 -12.17
N ARG A 107 -5.94 10.56 -12.09
CA ARG A 107 -5.39 11.91 -12.25
C ARG A 107 -4.32 12.21 -11.22
N VAL A 108 -4.59 11.94 -9.94
CA VAL A 108 -3.63 12.17 -8.84
C VAL A 108 -2.35 11.35 -9.02
N ILE A 109 -2.46 10.08 -9.44
CA ILE A 109 -1.29 9.25 -9.75
C ILE A 109 -0.46 9.89 -10.87
N GLY A 110 -1.08 10.39 -11.93
CA GLY A 110 -0.39 11.12 -13.00
C GLY A 110 0.33 12.36 -12.50
N GLU A 111 -0.36 13.24 -11.75
CA GLU A 111 0.24 14.47 -11.20
C GLU A 111 1.43 14.18 -10.28
N LEU A 112 1.36 13.13 -9.45
CA LEU A 112 2.47 12.72 -8.58
C LEU A 112 3.62 12.08 -9.37
N HIS A 113 3.32 11.25 -10.36
CA HIS A 113 4.30 10.61 -11.24
C HIS A 113 5.11 11.66 -12.02
N ASP A 114 4.44 12.62 -12.66
CA ASP A 114 5.07 13.70 -13.43
C ASP A 114 6.01 14.55 -12.56
N ALA A 115 5.67 14.70 -11.27
CA ALA A 115 6.47 15.39 -10.28
C ALA A 115 7.61 14.54 -9.67
N GLY A 116 7.75 13.28 -10.07
CA GLY A 116 8.79 12.38 -9.53
C GLY A 116 8.48 11.83 -8.14
N VAL A 117 7.23 11.87 -7.69
CA VAL A 117 6.83 11.50 -6.32
C VAL A 117 6.34 10.05 -6.27
N PRO A 118 7.01 9.15 -5.52
CA PRO A 118 6.57 7.77 -5.40
C PRO A 118 5.25 7.67 -4.62
N THR A 119 4.44 6.67 -4.95
CA THR A 119 3.18 6.42 -4.23
C THR A 119 3.18 5.07 -3.55
N ALA A 120 2.41 4.99 -2.47
CA ALA A 120 2.05 3.77 -1.78
C ALA A 120 0.52 3.68 -1.79
N THR A 121 -0.07 2.75 -2.54
CA THR A 121 -1.52 2.61 -2.62
C THR A 121 -1.97 1.37 -1.85
N HIS A 122 -2.81 1.54 -0.83
CA HIS A 122 -3.57 0.43 -0.26
C HIS A 122 -4.57 -0.08 -1.30
N ALA A 123 -4.42 -1.34 -1.70
CA ALA A 123 -5.36 -2.03 -2.57
C ALA A 123 -5.41 -3.51 -2.18
N ILE A 124 -6.57 -3.97 -1.69
CA ILE A 124 -6.76 -5.35 -1.23
C ILE A 124 -7.46 -6.20 -2.29
N GLY A 125 -8.57 -5.69 -2.85
CA GLY A 125 -9.36 -6.37 -3.84
C GLY A 125 -8.77 -6.32 -5.25
N ASP A 126 -9.15 -7.29 -6.08
CA ASP A 126 -8.63 -7.45 -7.44
C ASP A 126 -8.94 -6.24 -8.35
N ALA A 127 -10.15 -5.67 -8.27
CA ALA A 127 -10.51 -4.47 -9.01
C ALA A 127 -9.69 -3.24 -8.56
N ALA A 128 -9.46 -3.08 -7.26
CA ALA A 128 -8.60 -2.02 -6.73
C ALA A 128 -7.16 -2.15 -7.21
N VAL A 129 -6.58 -3.36 -7.15
CA VAL A 129 -5.20 -3.59 -7.59
C VAL A 129 -5.06 -3.32 -9.09
N ARG A 130 -5.99 -3.83 -9.91
CA ARG A 130 -5.98 -3.56 -11.37
C ARG A 130 -6.08 -2.07 -11.68
N HIS A 131 -7.00 -1.35 -11.05
CA HIS A 131 -7.17 0.09 -11.28
C HIS A 131 -5.91 0.87 -10.86
N ALA A 132 -5.26 0.46 -9.78
CA ALA A 132 -3.99 1.05 -9.36
C ALA A 132 -2.86 0.81 -10.37
N LEU A 133 -2.76 -0.40 -10.93
CA LEU A 133 -1.80 -0.73 -11.99
C LEU A 133 -2.10 0.03 -13.29
N ASP A 134 -3.36 0.12 -13.70
CA ASP A 134 -3.80 0.89 -14.88
C ASP A 134 -3.44 2.37 -14.76
N ALA A 135 -3.59 2.95 -13.57
CA ALA A 135 -3.21 4.33 -13.32
C ALA A 135 -1.69 4.56 -13.45
N VAL A 136 -0.87 3.62 -12.95
CA VAL A 136 0.60 3.68 -13.10
C VAL A 136 1.01 3.45 -14.54
N GLU A 137 0.41 2.49 -15.24
CA GLU A 137 0.67 2.24 -16.66
C GLU A 137 0.37 3.47 -17.52
N ARG A 138 -0.77 4.13 -17.26
CA ARG A 138 -1.14 5.36 -17.95
C ARG A 138 -0.14 6.48 -17.69
N ALA A 139 0.27 6.67 -16.44
CA ALA A 139 1.26 7.69 -16.08
C ALA A 139 2.61 7.43 -16.78
N ARG A 140 3.13 6.20 -16.70
CA ARG A 140 4.39 5.81 -17.37
C ARG A 140 4.31 5.99 -18.89
N SER A 141 3.17 5.66 -19.50
CA SER A 141 2.98 5.78 -20.95
C SER A 141 2.94 7.23 -21.44
N ALA A 142 2.61 8.19 -20.56
CA ALA A 142 2.69 9.62 -20.87
C ALA A 142 4.14 10.15 -20.87
N GLY A 143 5.12 9.33 -20.46
CA GLY A 143 6.50 9.73 -20.23
C GLY A 143 6.70 10.29 -18.81
N GLY A 144 7.92 10.70 -18.48
CA GLY A 144 8.24 11.25 -17.17
C GLY A 144 9.45 10.59 -16.50
N PRO A 145 9.70 10.91 -15.22
CA PRO A 145 10.79 10.32 -14.46
C PRO A 145 10.55 8.84 -14.14
N ASP A 146 11.62 8.10 -13.87
CA ASP A 146 11.50 6.73 -13.35
C ASP A 146 11.09 6.77 -11.87
N VAL A 147 9.79 6.64 -11.62
CA VAL A 147 9.19 6.66 -10.28
C VAL A 147 8.79 5.26 -9.85
N ARG A 148 9.21 4.88 -8.63
CA ARG A 148 8.86 3.59 -8.04
C ARG A 148 7.56 3.69 -7.25
N HIS A 149 6.45 3.38 -7.91
CA HIS A 149 5.15 3.20 -7.26
C HIS A 149 5.07 1.83 -6.57
N ARG A 150 4.27 1.75 -5.51
CA ARG A 150 4.08 0.55 -4.69
C ARG A 150 2.61 0.36 -4.39
N ILE A 151 2.16 -0.90 -4.42
CA ILE A 151 0.83 -1.30 -3.95
C ILE A 151 1.01 -2.13 -2.68
N GLU A 152 0.19 -1.85 -1.67
CA GLU A 152 0.20 -2.50 -0.36
C GLU A 152 -0.92 -3.56 -0.28
N HIS A 153 -0.66 -4.63 0.47
CA HIS A 153 -1.57 -5.73 0.80
C HIS A 153 -1.78 -6.75 -0.33
N ILE A 154 -2.48 -6.38 -1.41
CA ILE A 154 -2.68 -7.24 -2.59
C ILE A 154 -3.18 -8.64 -2.16
N GLU A 155 -4.24 -8.67 -1.35
CA GLU A 155 -4.66 -9.92 -0.68
C GLU A 155 -5.29 -10.90 -1.68
N THR A 156 -5.95 -10.40 -2.73
CA THR A 156 -6.55 -11.24 -3.77
C THR A 156 -6.33 -10.63 -5.16
N ILE A 157 -5.69 -11.39 -6.05
CA ILE A 157 -5.53 -11.03 -7.47
C ILE A 157 -5.54 -12.27 -8.38
N PRO A 158 -6.11 -12.17 -9.58
CA PRO A 158 -6.02 -13.23 -10.59
C PRO A 158 -4.63 -13.32 -11.22
N ASP A 159 -4.34 -14.45 -11.88
CA ASP A 159 -3.03 -14.78 -12.47
C ASP A 159 -2.50 -13.70 -13.43
N ASP A 160 -3.37 -13.14 -14.26
CA ASP A 160 -2.99 -12.13 -15.27
C ASP A 160 -2.60 -10.79 -14.62
N THR A 161 -3.09 -10.49 -13.42
CA THR A 161 -2.69 -9.31 -12.65
C THR A 161 -1.31 -9.48 -11.99
N VAL A 162 -0.90 -10.71 -11.67
CA VAL A 162 0.43 -10.98 -11.06
C VAL A 162 1.57 -10.52 -11.97
N ALA A 163 1.51 -10.86 -13.27
CA ALA A 163 2.56 -10.54 -14.23
C ALA A 163 2.77 -9.03 -14.42
N ARG A 164 1.69 -8.25 -14.31
CA ARG A 164 1.71 -6.79 -14.51
C ARG A 164 2.61 -6.05 -13.53
N PHE A 165 2.83 -6.58 -12.33
CA PHE A 165 3.76 -5.96 -11.37
C PHE A 165 5.18 -5.90 -11.90
N ALA A 166 5.67 -6.98 -12.51
CA ALA A 166 6.99 -7.04 -13.11
C ALA A 166 7.06 -6.16 -14.36
N GLU A 167 6.05 -6.23 -15.23
CA GLU A 167 5.97 -5.45 -16.48
C GLU A 167 5.99 -3.94 -16.23
N LEU A 168 5.28 -3.47 -15.21
CA LEU A 168 5.16 -2.05 -14.87
C LEU A 168 6.23 -1.57 -13.88
N GLY A 169 7.03 -2.48 -13.32
CA GLY A 169 8.01 -2.18 -12.27
C GLY A 169 7.38 -1.68 -10.96
N VAL A 170 6.12 -2.03 -10.71
CA VAL A 170 5.40 -1.67 -9.48
C VAL A 170 5.84 -2.61 -8.36
N VAL A 171 6.17 -2.04 -7.19
CA VAL A 171 6.57 -2.83 -6.02
C VAL A 171 5.33 -3.45 -5.38
N ALA A 172 5.38 -4.76 -5.11
CA ALA A 172 4.38 -5.46 -4.32
C ALA A 172 4.80 -5.48 -2.85
N SER A 173 4.06 -4.77 -1.99
CA SER A 173 4.33 -4.66 -0.56
C SER A 173 3.37 -5.53 0.23
N MET A 174 3.86 -6.70 0.61
CA MET A 174 3.04 -7.78 1.19
C MET A 174 3.20 -7.83 2.71
N GLN A 175 2.14 -8.26 3.39
CA GLN A 175 2.13 -8.50 4.84
C GLN A 175 1.83 -9.99 5.10
N PRO A 176 2.86 -10.88 5.08
CA PRO A 176 2.64 -12.32 5.23
C PRO A 176 1.90 -12.72 6.51
N THR A 177 2.10 -11.97 7.60
CA THR A 177 1.39 -12.19 8.87
C THR A 177 -0.11 -12.01 8.76
N HIS A 178 -0.62 -11.23 7.80
CA HIS A 178 -2.07 -11.14 7.60
C HIS A 178 -2.64 -12.49 7.14
N CYS A 179 -1.93 -13.17 6.24
CA CYS A 179 -2.28 -14.53 5.83
C CYS A 179 -2.12 -15.51 7.01
N ALA A 180 -0.95 -15.53 7.66
CA ALA A 180 -0.65 -16.54 8.67
C ALA A 180 -1.46 -16.40 9.98
N ASP A 181 -1.76 -15.18 10.42
CA ASP A 181 -2.35 -14.92 11.73
C ASP A 181 -3.86 -14.62 11.69
N PHE A 182 -4.39 -14.11 10.57
CA PHE A 182 -5.79 -13.68 10.46
C PHE A 182 -6.65 -14.57 9.55
N THR A 183 -6.05 -15.52 8.83
CA THR A 183 -6.79 -16.53 8.07
C THR A 183 -6.61 -17.93 8.66
N ARG A 184 -7.49 -18.85 8.30
CA ARG A 184 -7.46 -20.24 8.75
C ARG A 184 -7.34 -21.15 7.55
N ALA A 185 -6.49 -22.17 7.65
CA ALA A 185 -6.30 -23.16 6.59
C ALA A 185 -7.57 -23.96 6.22
N ASP A 186 -8.61 -23.93 7.08
CA ASP A 186 -9.92 -24.54 6.81
C ASP A 186 -10.94 -23.54 6.22
N HIS A 187 -10.51 -22.31 5.89
CA HIS A 187 -11.31 -21.22 5.34
C HIS A 187 -12.57 -20.87 6.17
N THR A 188 -12.55 -21.18 7.47
CA THR A 188 -13.68 -20.89 8.36
C THR A 188 -13.67 -19.48 8.94
N ASP A 189 -12.61 -18.71 8.72
CA ASP A 189 -12.53 -17.29 9.08
C ASP A 189 -13.43 -16.41 8.20
N ASN A 190 -13.64 -15.18 8.64
CA ASN A 190 -14.52 -14.22 7.98
C ASN A 190 -14.00 -13.81 6.59
N TRP A 191 -12.70 -13.53 6.49
CA TRP A 191 -12.05 -13.18 5.23
C TRP A 191 -12.31 -14.23 4.14
N SER A 192 -12.02 -15.50 4.45
CA SER A 192 -12.18 -16.61 3.51
C SER A 192 -13.63 -16.86 3.14
N ARG A 193 -14.55 -16.77 4.11
CA ARG A 193 -16.01 -16.93 3.85
C ARG A 193 -16.56 -15.84 2.96
N ARG A 194 -16.07 -14.60 3.09
CA ARG A 194 -16.48 -13.49 2.22
C ARG A 194 -15.96 -13.69 0.80
N LEU A 195 -14.71 -14.10 0.62
CA LEU A 195 -14.19 -14.33 -0.74
C LEU A 195 -14.72 -15.61 -1.39
N GLY A 196 -15.03 -16.61 -0.58
CA GLY A 196 -15.38 -17.96 -1.05
C GLY A 196 -14.14 -18.78 -1.39
N GLU A 197 -14.31 -20.10 -1.34
CA GLU A 197 -13.24 -21.11 -1.41
C GLU A 197 -12.23 -20.88 -2.52
N GLU A 198 -12.71 -20.67 -3.75
CA GLU A 198 -11.86 -20.49 -4.93
C GLU A 198 -10.94 -19.28 -4.78
N ARG A 199 -11.49 -18.10 -4.49
CA ARG A 199 -10.69 -16.86 -4.36
C ARG A 199 -9.80 -16.89 -3.12
N ALA A 200 -10.28 -17.47 -2.01
CA ALA A 200 -9.50 -17.58 -0.79
C ALA A 200 -8.28 -18.50 -0.94
N SER A 201 -8.39 -19.57 -1.75
CA SER A 201 -7.27 -20.48 -2.02
C SER A 201 -6.10 -19.86 -2.81
N HIS A 202 -6.30 -18.66 -3.37
CA HIS A 202 -5.31 -17.92 -4.15
C HIS A 202 -4.91 -16.60 -3.47
N ALA A 203 -5.03 -16.52 -2.15
CA ALA A 203 -4.73 -15.32 -1.38
C ALA A 203 -3.23 -15.08 -1.18
N TRP A 204 -2.83 -13.83 -0.87
CA TRP A 204 -1.47 -13.42 -0.50
C TRP A 204 -0.37 -14.09 -1.34
N ARG A 205 -0.46 -13.93 -2.66
CA ARG A 205 0.36 -14.60 -3.68
C ARG A 205 1.82 -14.13 -3.74
N CYS A 206 2.49 -14.00 -2.60
CA CYS A 206 3.85 -13.50 -2.45
C CYS A 206 4.84 -14.30 -3.31
N ARG A 207 4.69 -15.63 -3.34
CA ARG A 207 5.54 -16.53 -4.13
C ARG A 207 5.32 -16.33 -5.63
N ASP A 208 4.06 -16.24 -6.08
CA ASP A 208 3.76 -16.05 -7.50
C ASP A 208 4.23 -14.69 -8.00
N LEU A 209 4.05 -13.62 -7.21
CA LEU A 209 4.59 -12.30 -7.50
C LEU A 209 6.11 -12.32 -7.63
N TRP A 210 6.80 -13.00 -6.69
CA TRP A 210 8.25 -13.17 -6.74
C TRP A 210 8.72 -13.94 -7.96
N ASP A 211 8.09 -15.09 -8.26
CA ASP A 211 8.44 -15.95 -9.39
C ASP A 211 8.13 -15.29 -10.74
N ALA A 212 7.12 -14.42 -10.81
CA ALA A 212 6.82 -13.58 -11.98
C ALA A 212 7.85 -12.45 -12.20
N GLY A 213 8.80 -12.26 -11.27
CA GLY A 213 9.84 -11.24 -11.36
C GLY A 213 9.45 -9.88 -10.78
N ALA A 214 8.33 -9.78 -10.05
CA ALA A 214 7.96 -8.56 -9.36
C ALA A 214 8.93 -8.27 -8.22
N ARG A 215 9.11 -6.99 -7.90
CA ARG A 215 9.82 -6.60 -6.67
C ARG A 215 8.88 -6.75 -5.49
N VAL A 216 9.06 -7.83 -4.73
CA VAL A 216 8.33 -8.07 -3.47
C VAL A 216 9.10 -7.48 -2.30
N VAL A 217 8.41 -6.71 -1.46
CA VAL A 217 8.89 -6.24 -0.16
C VAL A 217 7.91 -6.70 0.92
N LEU A 218 8.42 -6.95 2.13
CA LEU A 218 7.62 -7.41 3.25
C LEU A 218 7.45 -6.30 4.28
N GLY A 219 6.25 -6.18 4.85
CA GLY A 219 5.93 -5.28 5.94
C GLY A 219 5.03 -5.95 6.98
N SER A 220 4.89 -5.32 8.14
CA SER A 220 4.02 -5.83 9.21
C SER A 220 2.65 -5.16 9.30
N ASP A 221 2.49 -4.00 8.66
CA ASP A 221 1.35 -3.09 8.84
C ASP A 221 1.05 -2.78 10.33
N TRP A 222 2.10 -2.67 11.14
CA TRP A 222 1.95 -2.32 12.55
C TRP A 222 1.20 -0.98 12.69
N PRO A 223 0.21 -0.88 13.61
CA PRO A 223 -0.08 -1.80 14.71
C PRO A 223 -1.10 -2.92 14.43
N ILE A 224 -1.53 -3.13 13.19
CA ILE A 224 -2.51 -4.17 12.85
C ILE A 224 -1.95 -5.57 13.17
N SER A 225 -0.69 -5.81 12.78
CA SER A 225 0.03 -7.06 13.05
C SER A 225 1.35 -6.80 13.81
N PRO A 226 1.91 -7.81 14.51
CA PRO A 226 3.21 -7.70 15.18
C PRO A 226 4.34 -7.23 14.24
N PHE A 227 5.20 -6.33 14.74
CA PHE A 227 6.34 -5.79 14.00
C PHE A 227 7.67 -6.59 14.05
N PRO A 228 7.93 -7.57 14.96
CA PRO A 228 9.23 -8.26 14.98
C PRO A 228 9.57 -8.91 13.63
N PRO A 229 10.69 -8.53 12.98
CA PRO A 229 10.94 -8.85 11.58
C PRO A 229 11.09 -10.36 11.32
N LEU A 230 11.64 -11.13 12.27
CA LEU A 230 11.75 -12.58 12.12
C LEU A 230 10.38 -13.25 12.06
N GLY A 231 9.39 -12.76 12.81
CA GLY A 231 8.01 -13.27 12.74
C GLY A 231 7.39 -12.94 11.39
N VAL A 232 7.55 -11.70 10.93
CA VAL A 232 7.03 -11.25 9.63
C VAL A 232 7.61 -12.02 8.45
N MET A 233 8.91 -12.33 8.48
CA MET A 233 9.58 -13.06 7.40
C MET A 233 9.36 -14.57 7.41
N ALA A 234 9.00 -15.14 8.57
CA ALA A 234 8.77 -16.58 8.73
C ALA A 234 7.30 -16.99 8.44
N ALA A 235 6.39 -16.01 8.44
CA ALA A 235 4.97 -16.18 8.14
C ALA A 235 4.71 -16.51 6.66
#